data_AF-W8YIJ2-F1
#
_entry.id   AF-W8YIJ2-F1
#
_cell.length_a   1.000
_cell.length_b   1.000
_cell.length_c   1.000
_cell.angle_alpha   90.00
_cell.angle_beta   90.00
_cell.angle_gamma   90.00
#
_symmetry.space_group_name_H-M   'P 1'
#
loop_
_entity.id
_entity.type
_entity.pdbx_description
1 polymer ?
#
loop_
_entity_poly.entity_id
_entity_poly.type
_entity_poly.pdbx_seq_one_letter_code
_entity_poly.pdbx_strand_id
1 'polypeptide(L)'
;MLSKFSKSPEWASDLAAFITNQENALEYYKKTGQVPPVTAVLNDAALTSDPLVKGFTEQVQFGQPFPTVPELDYVWDPMKNALQFASEGKDVQKSLDDAVKQVQDKMAMSGK
;
A
#
# COMPACT_ATOMS: atom_id res chain seq x y z
N MET A 1 -2.27 -1.19 -14.76
CA MET A 1 -3.62 -1.77 -14.85
C MET A 1 -4.10 -1.70 -16.29
N LEU A 2 -4.82 -2.71 -16.76
CA LEU A 2 -5.41 -2.71 -18.10
C LEU A 2 -6.79 -2.05 -18.07
N SER A 3 -7.01 -1.05 -18.91
CA SER A 3 -8.33 -0.42 -19.07
C SER A 3 -9.32 -1.42 -19.68
N LYS A 4 -10.53 -1.51 -19.09
CA LYS A 4 -11.64 -2.30 -19.63
C LYS A 4 -12.13 -1.80 -21.00
N PHE A 5 -11.79 -0.57 -21.37
CA PHE A 5 -12.16 0.04 -22.65
C PHE A 5 -11.07 -0.13 -23.73
N SER A 6 -9.99 -0.86 -23.44
CA SER A 6 -8.91 -1.04 -24.41
C SER A 6 -9.41 -1.74 -25.67
N LYS A 7 -9.06 -1.19 -26.84
CA LYS A 7 -9.31 -1.82 -28.14
C LYS A 7 -8.31 -2.94 -28.46
N SER A 8 -7.22 -3.02 -27.69
CA SER A 8 -6.12 -3.98 -27.89
C SER A 8 -5.67 -4.55 -26.53
N PRO A 9 -6.50 -5.35 -25.84
CA PRO A 9 -6.19 -5.87 -24.51
C PRO A 9 -4.97 -6.81 -24.50
N GLU A 10 -4.77 -7.60 -25.56
CA GLU A 10 -3.64 -8.53 -25.69
C GLU A 10 -2.31 -7.78 -25.75
N TRP A 11 -2.14 -6.88 -26.73
CA TRP A 11 -0.95 -6.04 -26.85
C TRP A 11 -0.65 -5.21 -25.60
N ALA A 12 -1.69 -4.71 -24.93
CA ALA A 12 -1.52 -3.97 -23.68
C ALA A 12 -1.06 -4.87 -22.53
N SER A 13 -1.48 -6.14 -22.52
CA SER A 13 -1.00 -7.15 -21.57
C SER A 13 0.45 -7.53 -21.85
N ASP A 14 0.83 -7.70 -23.12
CA ASP A 14 2.22 -7.98 -23.53
C ASP A 14 3.15 -6.82 -23.16
N LEU A 15 2.72 -5.58 -23.42
CA LEU A 15 3.47 -4.40 -23.00
C LEU A 15 3.61 -4.36 -21.48
N ALA A 16 2.55 -4.64 -20.73
CA ALA A 16 2.59 -4.68 -19.27
C ALA A 16 3.60 -5.74 -18.79
N ALA A 17 3.59 -6.94 -19.37
CA ALA A 17 4.54 -8.00 -19.05
C ALA A 17 5.99 -7.61 -19.40
N PHE A 18 6.19 -6.92 -20.53
CA PHE A 18 7.49 -6.42 -20.93
C PHE A 18 8.03 -5.41 -19.91
N ILE A 19 7.27 -4.36 -19.58
CA ILE A 19 7.77 -3.29 -18.69
C ILE A 19 7.93 -3.74 -17.23
N THR A 20 7.26 -4.82 -16.80
CA THR A 20 7.38 -5.37 -15.43
C THR A 20 8.28 -6.60 -15.34
N ASN A 21 9.00 -6.97 -16.40
CA ASN A 21 9.97 -8.05 -16.35
C ASN A 21 11.16 -7.69 -15.44
N GLN A 22 12.01 -8.67 -15.12
CA GLN A 22 13.14 -8.48 -14.20
C GLN A 22 14.13 -7.40 -14.66
N GLU A 23 14.48 -7.39 -15.95
CA GLU A 23 15.45 -6.46 -16.51
C GLU A 23 14.96 -5.01 -16.42
N ASN A 24 13.73 -4.76 -16.87
CA ASN A 24 13.10 -3.45 -16.83
C ASN A 24 12.81 -2.99 -15.41
N ALA A 25 12.42 -3.90 -14.51
CA ALA A 25 12.23 -3.59 -13.09
C ALA A 25 13.54 -3.20 -12.40
N LEU A 26 14.65 -3.88 -12.70
CA LEU A 26 15.97 -3.52 -12.16
C LEU A 26 16.45 -2.17 -12.73
N GLU A 27 16.25 -1.91 -14.01
CA GLU A 27 16.56 -0.62 -14.62
C GLU A 27 15.71 0.51 -14.03
N TYR A 28 14.43 0.25 -13.78
CA TYR A 28 13.52 1.18 -13.11
C TYR A 28 14.02 1.54 -11.70
N TYR A 29 14.44 0.53 -10.92
CA TYR A 29 15.05 0.75 -9.61
C TYR A 29 16.29 1.64 -9.72
N LYS A 30 17.23 1.32 -10.61
CA LYS A 30 18.48 2.09 -10.78
C LYS A 30 18.23 3.57 -11.13
N LYS A 31 17.14 3.86 -11.85
CA LYS A 31 16.77 5.22 -12.26
C LYS A 31 15.99 6.00 -11.21
N THR A 32 15.18 5.33 -10.40
CA THR A 32 14.18 5.99 -9.54
C THR A 32 14.44 5.79 -8.05
N GLY A 33 15.24 4.80 -7.67
CA GLY A 33 15.40 4.33 -6.30
C GLY A 33 14.17 3.60 -5.74
N GLN A 34 13.10 3.41 -6.54
CA GLN A 34 11.89 2.75 -6.08
C GLN A 34 12.02 1.23 -6.18
N VAL A 35 11.75 0.55 -5.06
CA VAL A 35 11.83 -0.91 -4.95
C VAL A 35 10.68 -1.56 -5.73
N PRO A 36 10.96 -2.28 -6.83
CA PRO A 36 9.92 -2.95 -7.59
C PRO A 36 9.45 -4.22 -6.87
N PRO A 37 8.17 -4.59 -6.96
CA PRO A 37 7.64 -5.81 -6.36
C PRO A 37 7.94 -7.06 -7.21
N VAL A 38 9.20 -7.23 -7.64
CA VAL A 38 9.67 -8.36 -8.45
C VAL A 38 10.69 -9.16 -7.64
N THR A 39 10.33 -10.39 -7.27
CA THR A 39 11.13 -11.25 -6.38
C THR A 39 12.59 -11.39 -6.81
N ALA A 40 12.84 -11.55 -8.10
CA ALA A 40 14.19 -11.67 -8.62
C ALA A 40 15.04 -10.40 -8.42
N VAL A 41 14.40 -9.22 -8.47
CA VAL A 41 15.06 -7.92 -8.23
C VAL A 41 15.25 -7.66 -6.74
N LEU A 42 14.31 -8.09 -5.89
CA LEU A 42 14.43 -7.96 -4.43
C LEU A 42 15.66 -8.69 -3.86
N ASN A 43 16.10 -9.76 -4.52
CA ASN A 43 17.30 -10.51 -4.16
C ASN A 43 18.57 -10.05 -4.90
N ASP A 44 18.47 -9.03 -5.77
CA ASP A 44 19.62 -8.53 -6.53
C ASP A 44 20.60 -7.80 -5.62
N ALA A 45 21.90 -7.94 -5.91
CA ALA A 45 22.97 -7.27 -5.16
C ALA A 45 22.81 -5.74 -5.19
N ALA A 46 22.26 -5.17 -6.27
CA ALA A 46 22.02 -3.74 -6.41
C ALA A 46 21.01 -3.19 -5.39
N LEU A 47 20.08 -4.01 -4.89
CA LEU A 47 19.12 -3.64 -3.84
C LEU A 47 19.62 -4.03 -2.46
N THR A 48 20.10 -5.26 -2.32
CA THR A 48 20.51 -5.81 -1.00
C THR A 48 21.77 -5.17 -0.45
N SER A 49 22.61 -4.58 -1.31
CA SER A 49 23.80 -3.81 -0.91
C SER A 49 23.50 -2.33 -0.66
N ASP A 50 22.31 -1.85 -1.03
CA ASP A 50 21.92 -0.45 -0.81
C ASP A 50 21.39 -0.30 0.64
N PRO A 51 22.10 0.45 1.51
CA PRO A 51 21.71 0.62 2.90
C PRO A 51 20.38 1.36 3.07
N LEU A 52 19.94 2.17 2.09
CA LEU A 52 18.67 2.88 2.13
C LEU A 52 17.49 1.94 1.82
N VAL A 53 17.73 0.85 1.11
CA VAL A 53 16.69 -0.04 0.58
C VAL A 53 16.58 -1.34 1.35
N LYS A 54 17.70 -1.82 1.90
CA LYS A 54 17.77 -3.06 2.69
C LYS A 54 16.67 -3.16 3.75
N GLY A 55 16.42 -2.10 4.51
CA GLY A 55 15.37 -2.08 5.54
C GLY A 55 13.96 -2.27 4.99
N PHE A 56 13.65 -1.72 3.80
CA PHE A 56 12.36 -1.90 3.15
C PHE A 56 12.17 -3.35 2.68
N THR A 57 13.20 -3.94 2.07
CA THR A 57 13.17 -5.34 1.62
C THR A 57 13.04 -6.32 2.79
N GLU A 58 13.68 -6.02 3.93
CA GLU A 58 13.51 -6.83 5.13
C GLU A 58 12.12 -6.66 5.76
N GLN A 59 11.55 -5.46 5.76
CA GLN A 59 10.25 -5.19 6.38
C GLN A 59 9.07 -5.72 5.56
N VAL A 60 9.18 -5.77 4.22
CA VAL A 60 8.05 -6.13 3.34
C VAL A 60 7.51 -7.53 3.61
N GLN A 61 8.35 -8.45 4.08
CA GLN A 61 7.94 -9.82 4.43
C GLN A 61 6.98 -9.89 5.63
N PHE A 62 6.94 -8.84 6.46
CA PHE A 62 6.03 -8.69 7.58
C PHE A 62 4.81 -7.83 7.24
N GLY A 63 4.76 -7.28 6.03
CA GLY A 63 3.64 -6.49 5.55
C GLY A 63 2.43 -7.37 5.22
N GLN A 64 1.24 -6.78 5.36
CA GLN A 64 0.01 -7.36 4.83
C GLN A 64 -0.56 -6.43 3.76
N PRO A 65 -1.20 -6.95 2.70
CA PRO A 65 -1.88 -6.12 1.72
C PRO A 65 -2.90 -5.21 2.41
N PHE A 66 -2.83 -3.93 2.11
CA PHE A 66 -3.78 -2.96 2.61
C PHE A 66 -5.18 -3.25 2.02
N PRO A 67 -6.28 -3.16 2.80
CA PRO A 67 -7.62 -3.39 2.28
C PRO A 67 -7.95 -2.44 1.12
N THR A 68 -8.66 -2.93 0.11
CA THR A 68 -9.04 -2.13 -1.07
C THR A 68 -10.54 -1.82 -1.13
N VAL A 69 -11.23 -1.96 0.01
CA VAL A 69 -12.67 -1.78 0.12
C VAL A 69 -13.02 -0.30 0.30
N PRO A 70 -14.10 0.23 -0.29
CA PRO A 70 -14.47 1.65 -0.18
C PRO A 70 -14.69 2.13 1.26
N GLU A 71 -15.09 1.23 2.15
CA GLU A 71 -15.40 1.52 3.55
C GLU A 71 -14.18 2.03 4.33
N LEU A 72 -12.98 1.79 3.82
CA LEU A 72 -11.72 2.22 4.43
C LEU A 72 -11.57 3.74 4.50
N ASP A 73 -12.22 4.48 3.58
CA ASP A 73 -12.23 5.95 3.60
C ASP A 73 -12.85 6.50 4.90
N TYR A 74 -13.75 5.74 5.53
CA TYR A 74 -14.38 6.14 6.79
C TYR A 74 -13.48 5.93 8.01
N VAL A 75 -12.42 5.15 7.89
CA VAL A 75 -11.54 4.73 9.00
C VAL A 75 -10.46 5.78 9.32
N TRP A 76 -9.97 6.51 8.31
CA TRP A 76 -8.81 7.38 8.47
C TRP A 76 -8.97 8.47 9.53
N ASP A 77 -10.00 9.31 9.42
CA ASP A 77 -10.18 10.43 10.35
C ASP A 77 -10.48 9.99 11.79
N PRO A 78 -11.41 9.04 12.04
CA PRO A 78 -11.69 8.61 13.41
C PRO A 78 -10.47 7.98 14.08
N MET A 79 -9.71 7.14 13.36
CA MET A 79 -8.51 6.51 13.92
C MET A 79 -7.37 7.52 14.13
N LYS A 80 -7.20 8.50 13.24
CA LYS A 80 -6.26 9.61 13.44
C LYS A 80 -6.58 10.38 14.72
N ASN A 81 -7.85 10.71 14.95
CA ASN A 81 -8.28 11.43 16.14
C ASN A 81 -8.09 10.60 17.42
N ALA A 82 -8.42 9.30 17.39
CA ALA A 82 -8.17 8.41 18.53
C ALA A 82 -6.68 8.36 18.89
N LEU A 83 -5.80 8.28 17.88
CA LEU A 83 -4.36 8.25 18.07
C LEU A 83 -3.82 9.57 18.64
N GLN A 84 -4.35 10.71 18.16
CA GLN A 84 -4.06 12.03 18.72
C GLN A 84 -4.49 12.10 20.20
N PHE A 85 -5.70 11.68 20.53
CA PHE A 85 -6.21 11.69 21.90
C PHE A 85 -5.42 10.78 22.84
N ALA A 86 -5.03 9.60 22.37
CA ALA A 86 -4.13 8.72 23.11
C ALA A 86 -2.77 9.40 23.38
N SER A 87 -2.21 10.09 22.38
CA SER A 87 -0.93 10.82 22.52
C SER A 87 -1.00 12.00 23.51
N GLU A 88 -2.19 12.58 23.69
CA GLU A 88 -2.48 13.64 24.67
C GLU A 88 -2.72 13.11 26.09
N GLY A 89 -2.63 11.79 26.30
CA GLY A 89 -2.83 11.15 27.60
C GLY A 89 -4.30 10.90 27.96
N LYS A 90 -5.23 10.96 27.00
CA LYS A 90 -6.62 10.54 27.22
C LYS A 90 -6.71 9.01 27.29
N ASP A 91 -7.84 8.54 27.82
CA ASP A 91 -8.12 7.09 27.90
C ASP A 91 -8.12 6.45 26.51
N VAL A 92 -7.19 5.50 26.31
CA VAL A 92 -6.95 4.85 25.01
C VAL A 92 -8.14 4.00 24.60
N GLN A 93 -8.69 3.20 25.52
CA GLN A 93 -9.80 2.30 25.22
C GLN A 93 -11.02 3.10 24.78
N LYS A 94 -11.39 4.11 25.55
CA LYS A 94 -12.52 4.99 25.24
C LYS A 94 -12.32 5.73 23.92
N SER A 95 -11.11 6.23 23.65
CA SER A 95 -10.81 6.94 22.40
C SER A 95 -10.96 6.02 21.18
N LEU A 96 -10.55 4.76 21.29
CA LEU A 96 -10.72 3.76 20.24
C LEU A 96 -12.19 3.33 20.08
N ASP A 97 -12.93 3.13 21.18
CA ASP A 97 -14.35 2.78 21.15
C ASP A 97 -15.17 3.88 20.46
N ASP A 98 -14.89 5.15 20.80
CA ASP A 98 -15.53 6.31 20.16
C ASP A 98 -15.19 6.40 18.67
N ALA A 99 -13.95 6.06 18.27
CA ALA A 99 -13.56 6.03 16.87
C ALA A 99 -14.24 4.89 16.09
N VAL A 100 -14.31 3.68 16.65
CA VAL A 100 -15.01 2.55 16.04
C VAL A 100 -16.49 2.88 15.83
N LYS A 101 -17.12 3.50 16.83
CA LYS A 101 -18.50 3.96 16.71
C LYS A 101 -18.68 4.98 15.58
N GLN A 102 -17.79 5.97 15.48
CA GLN A 102 -17.83 6.95 14.38
C GLN A 102 -17.64 6.30 13.00
N VAL A 103 -16.78 5.29 12.87
CA VAL A 103 -16.63 4.52 11.63
C VAL A 103 -17.94 3.85 11.27
N GLN A 104 -18.58 3.15 12.22
CA GLN A 104 -19.85 2.47 12.02
C GLN A 104 -20.97 3.44 11.63
N ASP A 105 -21.06 4.58 12.29
CA ASP A 105 -22.04 5.63 11.98
C ASP A 105 -21.82 6.17 10.56
N LYS A 106 -20.57 6.44 10.16
CA LYS A 106 -20.23 6.88 8.79
C LYS A 106 -20.60 5.84 7.73
N MET A 107 -20.36 4.56 8.01
CA MET A 107 -20.75 3.47 7.12
C MET A 107 -22.28 3.40 6.98
N ALA A 108 -23.01 3.42 8.09
CA ALA A 108 -24.48 3.38 8.09
C ALA A 108 -25.12 4.56 7.36
N MET A 109 -24.60 5.78 7.53
CA MET A 109 -25.08 6.98 6.83
C MET A 109 -24.81 6.94 5.32
N SER A 110 -23.80 6.20 4.88
CA SER A 110 -23.40 6.15 3.47
C SER A 110 -24.27 5.23 2.61
N GLY A 111 -25.27 4.58 3.20
CA GLY A 111 -26.29 3.80 2.47
C GLY A 111 -25.74 2.57 1.74
N LYS A 112 -24.57 2.07 2.16
CA LYS A 112 -23.97 0.81 1.70
C LYS A 112 -24.01 -0.22 2.82
#